data_AF-A0A2D5K7F5-F1
#
_entry.id   AF-A0A2D5K7F5-F1
#
_cell.length_a   1.000
_cell.length_b   1.000
_cell.length_c   1.000
_cell.angle_alpha   90.00
_cell.angle_beta   90.00
_cell.angle_gamma   90.00
#
_symmetry.space_group_name_H-M   'P 1'
#
loop_
_entity.id
_entity.type
_entity.pdbx_description
1 polymer ?
#
loop_
_entity_poly.entity_id
_entity_poly.type
_entity_poly.pdbx_seq_one_letter_code
_entity_poly.pdbx_strand_id
1 'polypeptide(L)'
;MKDSYFQDGDTPVAIQFNTLRNISSKEDNFYGRKILVGLAPISELLKLGKDTGDGDITTNIADKSANVRDAVKTRKDGRINIRSGVASKIYDTLENDPSHFHLLNNGITILCERSELHKDKEGLISLKYPSIANGGHTHDVIREFISNYPNEKALCKVEIIYVDQRRPENEGLDDEISIARNQQKAVKEVSIAGKRKILDDLHWLNNEEIGRSETDTDLFDPLKLLQVAFLLTPDAKWIEWEGKKPARASVYSSKSSVLKKFNDFHENNKEAKKFIEKISVEAKSLYHKFQKTTLFKGMLKQIKSDSYTLLPDDKFKLKDGWILPIISSLSNFVDIKSMKVEMPSDDVLRGIIAVIYEHSDYINEKNIQTLAKKSSSYTVVLEFLKTNYDFVSKGKETFK
;
A
#
# COMPACT_ATOMS: atom_id res chain seq x y z
N MET A 1 45.17 13.11 -1.89
CA MET A 1 45.24 13.32 -3.35
C MET A 1 44.95 11.99 -4.00
N LYS A 2 43.72 11.78 -4.47
CA LYS A 2 43.36 10.63 -5.31
C LYS A 2 43.38 11.12 -6.75
N ASP A 3 44.03 10.36 -7.61
CA ASP A 3 44.24 10.67 -9.03
C ASP A 3 42.92 10.95 -9.75
N SER A 4 42.92 12.00 -10.57
CA SER A 4 41.77 12.48 -11.34
C SER A 4 41.41 11.50 -12.46
N TYR A 5 40.32 10.75 -12.28
CA TYR A 5 39.70 9.87 -13.28
C TYR A 5 38.88 10.63 -14.35
N PHE A 6 39.40 11.71 -14.94
CA PHE A 6 38.64 12.47 -15.94
C PHE A 6 39.39 12.57 -17.27
N GLN A 7 39.02 11.73 -18.22
CA GLN A 7 39.34 11.95 -19.63
C GLN A 7 38.29 12.90 -20.24
N ASP A 8 38.73 13.93 -20.94
CA ASP A 8 37.89 14.67 -21.89
C ASP A 8 37.44 13.69 -22.99
N GLY A 9 36.12 13.49 -23.14
CA GLY A 9 35.59 12.57 -24.15
C GLY A 9 34.08 12.36 -24.15
N ASP A 10 33.39 12.48 -23.01
CA ASP A 10 31.94 12.22 -22.98
C ASP A 10 31.11 13.44 -23.42
N THR A 11 30.25 13.21 -24.42
CA THR A 11 29.36 14.23 -25.00
C THR A 11 28.29 14.61 -23.97
N PRO A 12 28.15 15.89 -23.59
CA PRO A 12 27.09 16.34 -22.69
C PRO A 12 25.69 16.00 -23.20
N VAL A 13 24.78 15.64 -22.30
CA VAL A 13 23.38 15.37 -22.63
C VAL A 13 22.62 16.70 -22.69
N ALA A 14 22.00 17.00 -23.82
CA ALA A 14 21.21 18.21 -24.00
C ALA A 14 19.71 17.93 -23.81
N ILE A 15 19.06 18.64 -22.89
CA ILE A 15 17.64 18.48 -22.53
C ILE A 15 16.91 19.81 -22.75
N GLN A 16 15.81 19.79 -23.49
CA GLN A 16 14.93 20.93 -23.66
C GLN A 16 13.88 20.99 -22.56
N PHE A 17 13.74 22.16 -21.95
CA PHE A 17 12.70 22.47 -20.97
C PHE A 17 11.69 23.45 -21.55
N ASN A 18 10.42 23.30 -21.14
CA ASN A 18 9.38 24.32 -21.35
C ASN A 18 9.50 25.44 -20.32
N THR A 19 9.89 25.10 -19.10
CA THR A 19 10.19 26.05 -18.03
C THR A 19 11.41 25.58 -17.28
N LEU A 20 12.33 26.48 -16.95
CA LEU A 20 13.52 26.16 -16.16
C LEU A 20 13.92 27.36 -15.32
N ARG A 21 14.07 27.15 -14.01
CA ARG A 21 14.43 28.21 -13.06
C ARG A 21 15.61 27.79 -12.21
N ASN A 22 16.53 28.74 -11.99
CA ASN A 22 17.58 28.58 -11.00
C ASN A 22 17.04 28.97 -9.62
N ILE A 23 17.07 28.03 -8.68
CA ILE A 23 16.61 28.21 -7.30
C ILE A 23 17.74 28.11 -6.28
N SER A 24 19.00 28.14 -6.75
CA SER A 24 20.19 28.09 -5.90
C SER A 24 20.22 29.27 -4.93
N SER A 25 20.50 28.99 -3.66
CA SER A 25 20.75 30.02 -2.65
C SER A 25 22.13 30.67 -2.84
N LYS A 26 22.41 31.76 -2.12
CA LYS A 26 23.76 32.34 -2.07
C LYS A 26 24.79 31.34 -1.54
N GLU A 27 24.38 30.52 -0.57
CA GLU A 27 25.21 29.49 0.04
C GLU A 27 25.53 28.36 -0.95
N ASP A 28 24.54 27.92 -1.74
CA ASP A 28 24.76 26.95 -2.81
C ASP A 28 25.82 27.46 -3.78
N ASN A 29 25.67 28.69 -4.27
CA ASN A 29 26.64 29.30 -5.18
C ASN A 29 28.03 29.40 -4.53
N PHE A 30 28.10 29.78 -3.24
CA PHE A 30 29.35 29.86 -2.49
C PHE A 30 30.08 28.52 -2.44
N TYR A 31 29.36 27.41 -2.23
CA TYR A 31 29.89 26.05 -2.21
C TYR A 31 29.93 25.36 -3.59
N GLY A 32 29.78 26.11 -4.68
CA GLY A 32 29.84 25.55 -6.04
C GLY A 32 28.71 24.56 -6.33
N ARG A 33 27.53 24.79 -5.79
CA ARG A 33 26.31 24.00 -6.03
C ARG A 33 25.35 24.83 -6.89
N LYS A 34 24.51 24.14 -7.65
CA LYS A 34 23.46 24.80 -8.44
C LYS A 34 22.25 23.88 -8.52
N ILE A 35 21.08 24.42 -8.19
CA ILE A 35 19.81 23.72 -8.21
C ILE A 35 18.90 24.38 -9.23
N LEU A 36 18.46 23.60 -10.21
CA LEU A 36 17.52 24.02 -11.24
C LEU A 36 16.25 23.17 -11.14
N VAL A 37 15.10 23.80 -11.35
CA VAL A 37 13.81 23.10 -11.38
C VAL A 37 13.02 23.54 -12.61
N GLY A 38 12.40 22.58 -13.28
CA GLY A 38 11.69 22.84 -14.53
C GLY A 38 10.69 21.77 -14.93
N LEU A 39 9.97 22.05 -16.01
CA LEU A 39 9.12 21.10 -16.72
C LEU A 39 9.75 20.76 -18.06
N ALA A 40 10.01 19.48 -18.30
CA ALA A 40 10.52 18.97 -19.57
C ALA A 40 9.48 18.07 -20.24
N PRO A 41 9.34 18.09 -21.58
CA PRO A 41 8.61 17.06 -22.30
C PRO A 41 9.16 15.67 -21.95
N ILE A 42 8.28 14.68 -21.77
CA ILE A 42 8.71 13.33 -21.38
C ILE A 42 9.64 12.68 -22.42
N SER A 43 9.52 13.04 -23.69
CA SER A 43 10.41 12.57 -24.77
C SER A 43 11.84 13.08 -24.62
N GLU A 44 12.04 14.28 -24.09
CA GLU A 44 13.36 14.86 -23.85
C GLU A 44 14.13 14.10 -22.76
N LEU A 45 13.42 13.44 -21.84
CA LEU A 45 14.02 12.67 -20.75
C LEU A 45 14.67 11.37 -21.21
N LEU A 46 14.30 10.84 -22.39
CA LEU A 46 14.91 9.63 -22.95
C LEU A 46 16.36 9.85 -23.41
N LYS A 47 16.77 11.11 -23.56
CA LYS A 47 18.16 11.50 -23.86
C LYS A 47 19.12 11.26 -22.69
N LEU A 48 18.60 11.02 -21.48
CA LEU A 48 19.41 10.68 -20.30
C LEU A 48 20.06 9.31 -20.37
N GLY A 49 19.63 8.45 -21.30
CA GLY A 49 20.24 7.14 -21.49
C GLY A 49 21.42 7.14 -22.45
N LYS A 50 22.36 6.22 -22.20
CA LYS A 50 23.43 5.93 -23.14
C LYS A 50 22.83 5.36 -24.42
N ASP A 51 23.28 5.89 -25.55
CA ASP A 51 22.97 5.36 -26.87
C ASP A 51 23.45 3.90 -26.94
N THR A 52 22.51 3.01 -27.21
CA THR A 52 22.76 1.57 -27.42
C THR A 52 23.37 1.29 -28.79
N GLY A 53 23.45 2.28 -29.67
CA GLY A 53 24.02 2.19 -31.01
C GLY A 53 23.08 1.59 -32.06
N ASP A 54 21.83 1.29 -31.69
CA ASP A 54 20.78 0.77 -32.56
C ASP A 54 19.90 1.87 -33.18
N GLY A 55 20.12 3.14 -32.78
CA GLY A 55 19.36 4.30 -33.25
C GLY A 55 17.95 4.41 -32.65
N ASP A 56 17.58 3.52 -31.73
CA ASP A 56 16.30 3.54 -31.04
C ASP A 56 16.45 4.25 -29.68
N ILE A 57 15.95 5.49 -29.58
CA ILE A 57 16.01 6.24 -28.31
C ILE A 57 15.23 5.56 -27.16
N THR A 58 14.39 4.57 -27.45
CA THR A 58 13.63 3.81 -26.46
C THR A 58 14.40 2.63 -25.85
N THR A 59 15.53 2.24 -26.43
CA THR A 59 16.44 1.24 -25.85
C THR A 59 17.53 1.86 -24.98
N ASN A 60 17.69 3.19 -25.03
CA ASN A 60 18.54 3.97 -24.14
C ASN A 60 18.31 3.62 -22.65
N ILE A 61 19.41 3.32 -21.96
CA ILE A 61 19.40 3.03 -20.53
C ILE A 61 19.99 4.23 -19.80
N ALA A 62 19.14 4.94 -19.05
CA ALA A 62 19.56 6.04 -18.18
C ALA A 62 20.55 5.57 -17.13
N ASP A 63 21.59 6.38 -16.90
CA ASP A 63 22.43 6.21 -15.73
C ASP A 63 21.59 6.44 -14.46
N LYS A 64 21.60 5.47 -13.56
CA LYS A 64 20.90 5.46 -12.28
C LYS A 64 21.86 5.11 -11.14
N SER A 65 23.16 5.24 -11.36
CA SER A 65 24.20 4.99 -10.37
C SER A 65 24.03 5.81 -9.10
N ALA A 66 23.42 7.00 -9.21
CA ALA A 66 23.07 7.83 -8.06
C ALA A 66 21.76 7.39 -7.38
N ASN A 67 21.03 6.39 -7.88
CA ASN A 67 19.82 5.93 -7.21
C ASN A 67 20.15 4.87 -6.17
N VAL A 68 19.70 5.05 -4.93
CA VAL A 68 19.91 4.07 -3.85
C VAL A 68 18.93 2.89 -3.88
N ARG A 69 17.98 2.87 -4.83
CA ARG A 69 17.04 1.76 -5.01
C ARG A 69 17.48 0.90 -6.20
N ASP A 70 17.93 -0.32 -5.91
CA ASP A 70 18.28 -1.31 -6.93
C ASP A 70 17.07 -1.77 -7.75
N ALA A 71 17.36 -2.02 -9.02
CA ALA A 71 16.57 -2.66 -10.08
C ALA A 71 15.07 -2.88 -9.84
N VAL A 72 14.30 -2.21 -10.70
CA VAL A 72 12.88 -2.45 -11.00
C VAL A 72 12.58 -3.93 -11.19
N LYS A 73 11.39 -4.39 -10.76
CA LYS A 73 10.86 -5.67 -11.25
C LYS A 73 10.72 -5.60 -12.78
N THR A 74 11.70 -6.15 -13.47
CA THR A 74 11.69 -6.31 -14.91
C THR A 74 10.94 -7.59 -15.30
N ARG A 75 10.30 -7.54 -16.46
CA ARG A 75 9.84 -8.73 -17.19
C ARG A 75 11.08 -9.54 -17.61
N LYS A 76 10.86 -10.77 -18.09
CA LYS A 76 11.94 -11.64 -18.59
C LYS A 76 12.76 -11.03 -19.74
N ASP A 77 12.19 -10.04 -20.43
CA ASP A 77 12.80 -9.29 -21.54
C ASP A 77 13.57 -8.04 -21.08
N GLY A 78 13.70 -7.80 -19.76
CA GLY A 78 14.39 -6.63 -19.21
C GLY A 78 13.55 -5.34 -19.16
N ARG A 79 12.31 -5.33 -19.68
CA ARG A 79 11.41 -4.17 -19.62
C ARG A 79 10.71 -4.06 -18.27
N ILE A 80 10.31 -2.84 -17.89
CA ILE A 80 9.59 -2.60 -16.63
C ILE A 80 8.23 -3.31 -16.61
N ASN A 81 7.88 -3.96 -15.49
CA ASN A 81 6.52 -4.45 -15.31
C ASN A 81 5.56 -3.32 -14.89
N ILE A 82 4.99 -2.63 -15.89
CA ILE A 82 4.00 -1.55 -15.70
C ILE A 82 2.72 -2.01 -14.98
N ARG A 83 2.43 -3.31 -14.87
CA ARG A 83 1.18 -3.79 -14.24
C ARG A 83 1.24 -3.90 -12.71
N SER A 84 2.29 -3.40 -12.06
CA SER A 84 2.45 -3.59 -10.61
C SER A 84 3.06 -2.40 -9.89
N GLY A 85 2.59 -2.17 -8.65
CA GLY A 85 3.19 -1.22 -7.72
C GLY A 85 3.12 0.23 -8.18
N VAL A 86 4.21 0.95 -7.97
CA VAL A 86 4.34 2.38 -8.33
C VAL A 86 4.30 2.58 -9.84
N ALA A 87 4.86 1.65 -10.62
CA ALA A 87 4.92 1.75 -12.08
C ALA A 87 3.53 1.83 -12.72
N SER A 88 2.56 1.04 -12.21
CA SER A 88 1.17 1.07 -12.69
C SER A 88 0.54 2.44 -12.50
N LYS A 89 0.69 3.06 -11.32
CA LYS A 89 0.09 4.38 -11.06
C LYS A 89 0.68 5.49 -11.94
N ILE A 90 1.99 5.42 -12.21
CA ILE A 90 2.67 6.36 -13.12
C ILE A 90 2.14 6.17 -14.54
N TYR A 91 2.05 4.92 -15.01
CA TYR A 91 1.57 4.58 -16.35
C TYR A 91 0.10 4.99 -16.52
N ASP A 92 -0.76 4.67 -15.54
CA ASP A 92 -2.17 5.05 -15.54
C ASP A 92 -2.36 6.57 -15.67
N THR A 93 -1.47 7.37 -15.07
CA THR A 93 -1.52 8.84 -15.20
C THR A 93 -1.16 9.28 -16.62
N LEU A 94 -0.13 8.68 -17.24
CA LEU A 94 0.22 9.00 -18.63
C LEU A 94 -0.89 8.61 -19.61
N GLU A 95 -1.52 7.46 -19.40
CA GLU A 95 -2.55 6.94 -20.28
C GLU A 95 -3.88 7.70 -20.16
N ASN A 96 -4.30 8.01 -18.92
CA ASN A 96 -5.64 8.55 -18.67
C ASN A 96 -5.65 10.06 -18.39
N ASP A 97 -4.53 10.64 -17.95
CA ASP A 97 -4.46 12.06 -17.60
C ASP A 97 -3.07 12.70 -17.82
N PRO A 98 -2.54 12.67 -19.07
CA PRO A 98 -1.18 13.09 -19.37
C PRO A 98 -0.91 14.57 -19.03
N SER A 99 -1.94 15.42 -19.08
CA SER A 99 -1.80 16.84 -18.76
C SER A 99 -1.48 17.10 -17.28
N HIS A 100 -1.96 16.24 -16.37
CA HIS A 100 -1.68 16.32 -14.95
C HIS A 100 -0.45 15.49 -14.53
N PHE A 101 0.28 14.87 -15.47
CA PHE A 101 1.41 13.99 -15.15
C PHE A 101 2.45 14.66 -14.24
N HIS A 102 2.87 15.88 -14.56
CA HIS A 102 3.81 16.68 -13.76
C HIS A 102 3.29 17.07 -12.36
N LEU A 103 1.98 17.07 -12.15
CA LEU A 103 1.33 17.44 -10.88
C LEU A 103 1.14 16.22 -9.98
N LEU A 104 0.75 15.09 -10.56
CA LEU A 104 0.40 13.87 -9.82
C LEU A 104 1.60 12.96 -9.56
N ASN A 105 2.75 13.21 -10.20
CA ASN A 105 3.96 12.43 -10.04
C ASN A 105 5.11 13.27 -9.47
N ASN A 106 6.00 12.63 -8.69
CA ASN A 106 7.12 13.31 -8.03
C ASN A 106 8.20 13.80 -9.01
N GLY A 107 8.19 13.35 -10.26
CA GLY A 107 9.14 13.77 -11.29
C GLY A 107 10.43 12.96 -11.28
N ILE A 108 11.51 13.59 -11.73
CA ILE A 108 12.87 13.03 -11.78
C ILE A 108 13.84 14.03 -11.13
N THR A 109 14.72 13.52 -10.26
CA THR A 109 15.88 14.27 -9.76
C THR A 109 17.14 13.75 -10.43
N ILE A 110 17.91 14.65 -11.03
CA ILE A 110 19.14 14.37 -11.77
C ILE A 110 20.31 15.00 -11.02
N LEU A 111 21.33 14.21 -10.70
CA LEU A 111 22.64 14.70 -10.29
C LEU A 111 23.53 14.84 -11.51
N CYS A 112 24.37 15.87 -11.55
CA CYS A 112 25.33 16.05 -12.64
C CYS A 112 26.58 16.78 -12.15
N GLU A 113 27.70 16.60 -12.85
CA GLU A 113 28.96 17.31 -12.56
C GLU A 113 28.98 18.72 -13.11
N ARG A 114 28.15 19.04 -14.12
CA ARG A 114 28.10 20.39 -14.69
C ARG A 114 26.79 20.61 -15.40
N SER A 115 26.28 21.85 -15.34
CA SER A 115 25.10 22.28 -16.08
C SER A 115 25.30 23.62 -16.77
N GLU A 116 25.10 23.66 -18.08
CA GLU A 116 25.28 24.85 -18.91
C GLU A 116 24.01 25.18 -19.71
N LEU A 117 23.50 26.40 -19.53
CA LEU A 117 22.39 26.89 -20.35
C LEU A 117 22.91 27.27 -21.73
N HIS A 118 22.17 26.91 -22.77
CA HIS A 118 22.48 27.33 -24.12
C HIS A 118 22.28 28.84 -24.26
N LYS A 119 23.22 29.52 -24.93
CA LYS A 119 23.18 30.99 -25.08
C LYS A 119 22.01 31.46 -25.94
N ASP A 120 21.77 30.73 -27.04
CA ASP A 120 20.82 31.15 -28.08
C ASP A 120 19.49 30.38 -28.06
N LYS A 121 19.31 29.45 -27.11
CA LYS A 121 18.11 28.60 -27.05
C LYS A 121 17.59 28.51 -25.63
N GLU A 122 16.49 29.22 -25.39
CA GLU A 122 15.84 29.24 -24.08
C GLU A 122 15.42 27.84 -23.65
N GLY A 123 15.64 27.51 -22.38
CA GLY A 123 15.28 26.22 -21.78
C GLY A 123 16.15 25.04 -22.22
N LEU A 124 17.11 25.20 -23.12
CA LEU A 124 18.05 24.13 -23.47
C LEU A 124 19.21 24.12 -22.48
N ILE A 125 19.43 22.98 -21.83
CA ILE A 125 20.54 22.78 -20.90
C ILE A 125 21.39 21.59 -21.30
N SER A 126 22.72 21.75 -21.24
CA SER A 126 23.69 20.67 -21.42
C SER A 126 24.18 20.19 -20.05
N LEU A 127 24.09 18.88 -19.82
CA LEU A 127 24.45 18.21 -18.56
C LEU A 127 25.66 17.31 -18.79
N LYS A 128 26.68 17.47 -17.95
CA LYS A 128 27.84 16.56 -17.93
C LYS A 128 27.63 15.48 -16.87
N TYR A 129 27.75 14.22 -17.30
CA TYR A 129 27.53 13.02 -16.47
C TYR A 129 26.21 13.06 -15.67
N PRO A 130 25.05 13.23 -16.33
CA PRO A 130 23.78 13.18 -15.63
C PRO A 130 23.48 11.77 -15.13
N SER A 131 23.04 11.64 -13.88
CA SER A 131 22.62 10.38 -13.27
C SER A 131 21.32 10.59 -12.48
N ILE A 132 20.35 9.71 -12.67
CA ILE A 132 19.03 9.82 -12.02
C ILE A 132 19.16 9.38 -10.56
N ALA A 133 19.12 10.31 -9.61
CA ALA A 133 19.12 10.00 -8.19
C ALA A 133 17.73 9.61 -7.66
N ASN A 134 16.65 10.14 -8.25
CA ASN A 134 15.28 9.76 -7.92
C ASN A 134 14.39 9.83 -9.16
N GLY A 135 13.34 8.99 -9.21
CA GLY A 135 12.44 8.91 -10.36
C GLY A 135 12.89 7.91 -11.43
N GLY A 136 13.77 6.95 -11.10
CA GLY A 136 14.18 5.89 -12.02
C GLY A 136 13.00 5.07 -12.57
N HIS A 137 11.99 4.77 -11.73
CA HIS A 137 10.73 4.16 -12.18
C HIS A 137 9.95 5.06 -13.13
N THR A 138 9.89 6.36 -12.85
CA THR A 138 9.22 7.34 -13.72
C THR A 138 9.84 7.33 -15.11
N HIS A 139 11.18 7.36 -15.19
CA HIS A 139 11.90 7.28 -16.45
C HIS A 139 11.58 5.98 -17.23
N ASP A 140 11.62 4.82 -16.57
CA ASP A 140 11.36 3.55 -17.25
C ASP A 140 9.93 3.41 -17.74
N VAL A 141 8.96 3.93 -16.97
CA VAL A 141 7.56 3.99 -17.38
C VAL A 141 7.39 4.94 -18.57
N ILE A 142 8.03 6.12 -18.54
CA ILE A 142 8.02 7.06 -19.67
C ILE A 142 8.57 6.38 -20.93
N ARG A 143 9.68 5.65 -20.81
CA ARG A 143 10.31 4.93 -21.94
C ARG A 143 9.38 3.89 -22.55
N GLU A 144 8.76 3.05 -21.72
CA GLU A 144 7.76 2.08 -22.19
C GLU A 144 6.54 2.79 -22.81
N PHE A 145 6.08 3.88 -22.20
CA PHE A 145 4.93 4.64 -22.70
C PHE A 145 5.21 5.28 -24.07
N ILE A 146 6.32 6.01 -24.22
CA ILE A 146 6.72 6.66 -25.47
C ILE A 146 6.94 5.65 -26.60
N SER A 147 7.42 4.43 -26.31
CA SER A 147 7.52 3.37 -27.31
C SER A 147 6.18 3.02 -27.96
N ASN A 148 5.07 3.18 -27.21
CA ASN A 148 3.71 2.97 -27.71
C ASN A 148 3.04 4.27 -28.18
N TYR A 149 3.47 5.43 -27.67
CA TYR A 149 2.87 6.75 -27.92
C TYR A 149 3.96 7.81 -28.23
N PRO A 150 4.64 7.73 -29.40
CA PRO A 150 5.84 8.53 -29.68
C PRO A 150 5.61 10.04 -29.79
N ASN A 151 4.37 10.47 -30.00
CA ASN A 151 4.00 11.87 -30.17
C ASN A 151 3.41 12.53 -28.91
N GLU A 152 3.45 11.84 -27.76
CA GLU A 152 2.95 12.39 -26.49
C GLU A 152 3.73 13.64 -26.06
N LYS A 153 3.01 14.62 -25.50
CA LYS A 153 3.54 15.93 -25.08
C LYS A 153 3.42 16.16 -23.58
N ALA A 154 3.08 15.13 -22.81
CA ALA A 154 3.07 15.18 -21.36
C ALA A 154 4.37 15.79 -20.81
N LEU A 155 4.23 16.58 -19.75
CA LEU A 155 5.35 17.23 -19.09
C LEU A 155 5.71 16.46 -17.84
N CYS A 156 7.02 16.36 -17.57
CA CYS A 156 7.54 15.83 -16.32
C CYS A 156 8.25 16.94 -15.55
N LYS A 157 8.03 16.96 -14.24
CA LYS A 157 8.79 17.81 -13.32
C LYS A 157 10.20 17.25 -13.16
N VAL A 158 11.20 18.10 -13.32
CA VAL A 158 12.60 17.71 -13.18
C VAL A 158 13.33 18.67 -12.25
N GLU A 159 14.12 18.11 -11.35
CA GLU A 159 15.08 18.81 -10.52
C GLU A 159 16.49 18.41 -10.97
N ILE A 160 17.35 19.38 -11.26
CA ILE A 160 18.76 19.16 -11.60
C ILE A 160 19.59 19.74 -10.46
N ILE A 161 20.47 18.92 -9.89
CA ILE A 161 21.40 19.34 -8.85
C ILE A 161 22.82 19.14 -9.37
N TYR A 162 23.55 20.24 -9.47
CA TYR A 162 24.98 20.27 -9.71
C TYR A 162 25.70 20.43 -8.38
N VAL A 163 26.73 19.60 -8.19
CA VAL A 163 27.61 19.62 -7.04
C VAL A 163 29.06 19.62 -7.53
N ASP A 164 29.83 20.68 -7.23
CA ASP A 164 31.26 20.72 -7.55
C ASP A 164 32.06 19.80 -6.62
N GLN A 165 32.35 18.58 -7.08
CA GLN A 165 33.09 17.58 -6.30
C GLN A 165 34.56 17.95 -6.04
N ARG A 166 35.08 19.03 -6.65
CA ARG A 166 36.43 19.55 -6.36
C ARG A 166 36.48 20.31 -5.03
N ARG A 167 35.32 20.60 -4.43
CA ARG A 167 35.21 21.31 -3.16
C ARG A 167 35.10 20.31 -2.01
N PRO A 168 36.01 20.36 -1.00
CA PRO A 168 35.97 19.43 0.13
C PRO A 168 34.63 19.42 0.88
N GLU A 169 33.91 20.54 0.91
CA GLU A 169 32.61 20.66 1.59
C GLU A 169 31.47 19.89 0.91
N ASN A 170 31.74 19.32 -0.28
CA ASN A 170 30.79 18.55 -1.05
C ASN A 170 31.09 17.05 -1.05
N GLU A 171 32.16 16.59 -0.38
CA GLU A 171 32.53 15.18 -0.34
C GLU A 171 31.38 14.31 0.21
N GLY A 172 30.92 13.36 -0.60
CA GLY A 172 29.81 12.44 -0.28
C GLY A 172 28.41 13.07 -0.27
N LEU A 173 28.27 14.34 -0.66
CA LEU A 173 26.97 15.02 -0.64
C LEU A 173 26.00 14.46 -1.69
N ASP A 174 26.49 13.97 -2.82
CA ASP A 174 25.70 13.29 -3.84
C ASP A 174 25.03 12.01 -3.32
N ASP A 175 25.76 11.20 -2.56
CA ASP A 175 25.21 10.02 -1.88
C ASP A 175 24.14 10.42 -0.86
N GLU A 176 24.40 11.43 -0.03
CA GLU A 176 23.43 11.92 0.96
C GLU A 176 22.16 12.49 0.31
N ILE A 177 22.30 13.26 -0.79
CA ILE A 177 21.17 13.74 -1.58
C ILE A 177 20.36 12.55 -2.10
N SER A 178 21.04 11.55 -2.65
CA SER A 178 20.43 10.35 -3.23
C SER A 178 19.65 9.56 -2.19
N ILE A 179 20.23 9.35 -1.01
CA ILE A 179 19.57 8.74 0.15
C ILE A 179 18.34 9.56 0.54
N ALA A 180 18.49 10.86 0.78
CA ALA A 180 17.42 11.74 1.25
C ALA A 180 16.23 11.79 0.29
N ARG A 181 16.47 11.83 -1.03
CA ARG A 181 15.41 11.85 -2.05
C ARG A 181 14.64 10.53 -2.14
N ASN A 182 15.25 9.41 -1.76
CA ASN A 182 14.62 8.09 -1.80
C ASN A 182 13.96 7.66 -0.47
N GLN A 183 14.17 8.40 0.63
CA GLN A 183 13.63 8.06 1.95
C GLN A 183 12.14 8.41 2.17
N GLN A 184 11.45 9.03 1.20
CA GLN A 184 10.03 9.37 1.35
C GLN A 184 9.17 8.12 1.60
N LYS A 185 8.51 8.05 2.76
CA LYS A 185 7.56 6.99 3.11
C LYS A 185 6.32 7.10 2.22
N ALA A 186 5.87 5.97 1.67
CA ALA A 186 4.61 5.93 0.95
C ALA A 186 3.45 6.27 1.89
N VAL A 187 2.57 7.18 1.46
CA VAL A 187 1.30 7.48 2.16
C VAL A 187 0.47 6.21 2.19
N LYS A 188 -0.05 5.84 3.37
CA LYS A 188 -0.86 4.61 3.49
C LYS A 188 -2.23 4.83 2.84
N GLU A 189 -2.80 3.76 2.28
CA GLU A 189 -4.11 3.83 1.62
C GLU A 189 -5.21 4.35 2.55
N VAL A 190 -5.12 4.08 3.85
CA VAL A 190 -6.05 4.61 4.86
C VAL A 190 -6.11 6.14 4.86
N SER A 191 -4.97 6.83 4.76
CA SER A 191 -4.93 8.30 4.75
C SER A 191 -5.46 8.88 3.45
N ILE A 192 -5.24 8.18 2.33
CA ILE A 192 -5.84 8.54 1.05
C ILE A 192 -7.36 8.42 1.15
N ALA A 193 -7.85 7.32 1.72
CA ALA A 193 -9.29 7.09 1.91
C ALA A 193 -9.93 8.12 2.86
N GLY A 194 -9.26 8.45 3.97
CA GLY A 194 -9.67 9.50 4.89
C GLY A 194 -9.69 10.88 4.24
N LYS A 195 -8.67 11.23 3.45
CA LYS A 195 -8.64 12.50 2.71
C LYS A 195 -9.79 12.61 1.70
N ARG A 196 -10.19 11.48 1.10
CA ARG A 196 -11.35 11.36 0.20
C ARG A 196 -12.70 11.26 0.93
N LYS A 197 -12.73 11.32 2.27
CA LYS A 197 -13.94 11.21 3.10
C LYS A 197 -14.67 9.86 2.99
N ILE A 198 -14.00 8.82 2.48
CA ILE A 198 -14.58 7.48 2.32
C ILE A 198 -14.90 6.86 3.68
N LEU A 199 -14.11 7.20 4.72
CA LEU A 199 -14.22 6.64 6.06
C LEU A 199 -15.05 7.52 7.02
N ASP A 200 -15.60 8.65 6.58
CA ASP A 200 -16.26 9.62 7.47
C ASP A 200 -17.53 9.05 8.12
N ASP A 201 -18.36 8.32 7.36
CA ASP A 201 -19.58 7.70 7.91
C ASP A 201 -19.24 6.59 8.92
N LEU A 202 -18.19 5.80 8.67
CA LEU A 202 -17.69 4.81 9.64
C LEU A 202 -17.21 5.48 10.92
N HIS A 203 -16.47 6.58 10.79
CA HIS A 203 -16.00 7.36 11.93
C HIS A 203 -17.17 7.89 12.75
N TRP A 204 -18.15 8.55 12.12
CA TRP A 204 -19.29 9.14 12.81
C TRP A 204 -20.20 8.09 13.48
N LEU A 205 -20.55 7.01 12.78
CA LEU A 205 -21.41 5.95 13.32
C LEU A 205 -20.77 5.20 14.50
N ASN A 206 -19.44 5.20 14.59
CA ASN A 206 -18.69 4.59 15.69
C ASN A 206 -18.22 5.64 16.71
N ASN A 207 -18.97 6.72 16.89
CA ASN A 207 -18.73 7.79 17.88
C ASN A 207 -17.34 8.43 17.76
N GLU A 208 -16.86 8.64 16.52
CA GLU A 208 -15.56 9.26 16.22
C GLU A 208 -14.33 8.47 16.71
N GLU A 209 -14.51 7.21 17.10
CA GLU A 209 -13.45 6.38 17.65
C GLU A 209 -12.66 5.60 16.57
N ILE A 210 -12.78 5.96 15.29
CA ILE A 210 -12.13 5.25 14.16
C ILE A 210 -11.10 6.14 13.50
N GLY A 211 -9.89 5.63 13.28
CA GLY A 211 -8.84 6.38 12.57
C GLY A 211 -9.23 6.70 11.13
N ARG A 212 -8.81 7.87 10.63
CA ARG A 212 -8.95 8.30 9.23
C ARG A 212 -7.60 8.53 8.56
N SER A 213 -6.53 8.53 9.33
CA SER A 213 -5.16 8.69 8.86
C SER A 213 -4.21 7.70 9.55
N GLU A 214 -3.01 7.53 9.00
CA GLU A 214 -1.96 6.73 9.65
C GLU A 214 -1.43 7.32 10.96
N THR A 215 -1.73 8.59 11.24
CA THR A 215 -1.34 9.30 12.46
C THR A 215 -2.37 9.17 13.58
N ASP A 216 -3.56 8.65 13.31
CA ASP A 216 -4.62 8.47 14.32
C ASP A 216 -4.37 7.18 15.13
N THR A 217 -3.25 7.10 15.83
CA THR A 217 -2.78 5.88 16.51
C THR A 217 -3.60 5.50 17.73
N ASP A 218 -4.29 6.47 18.34
CA ASP A 218 -5.10 6.27 19.55
C ASP A 218 -6.54 5.83 19.23
N LEU A 219 -6.93 5.93 17.96
CA LEU A 219 -8.25 5.50 17.49
C LEU A 219 -8.22 4.05 17.01
N PHE A 220 -9.40 3.45 16.90
CA PHE A 220 -9.52 2.08 16.39
C PHE A 220 -9.15 2.01 14.91
N ASP A 221 -8.36 0.99 14.54
CA ASP A 221 -7.90 0.78 13.17
C ASP A 221 -9.10 0.58 12.21
N PRO A 222 -9.34 1.49 11.24
CA PRO A 222 -10.47 1.38 10.30
C PRO A 222 -10.39 0.12 9.45
N LEU A 223 -9.18 -0.34 9.10
CA LEU A 223 -9.01 -1.53 8.27
C LEU A 223 -9.37 -2.78 9.06
N LYS A 224 -9.02 -2.81 10.35
CA LYS A 224 -9.47 -3.87 11.25
C LYS A 224 -10.99 -3.85 11.38
N LEU A 225 -11.61 -2.67 11.54
CA LEU A 225 -13.06 -2.56 11.65
C LEU A 225 -13.76 -3.13 10.41
N LEU A 226 -13.30 -2.74 9.21
CA LEU A 226 -13.84 -3.25 7.96
C LEU A 226 -13.68 -4.78 7.85
N GLN A 227 -12.54 -5.34 8.26
CA GLN A 227 -12.36 -6.81 8.28
C GLN A 227 -13.43 -7.49 9.12
N VAL A 228 -13.67 -6.96 10.33
CA VAL A 228 -14.64 -7.54 11.25
C VAL A 228 -16.07 -7.38 10.73
N ALA A 229 -16.43 -6.20 10.20
CA ALA A 229 -17.74 -5.93 9.62
C ALA A 229 -18.03 -6.81 8.39
N PHE A 230 -17.03 -7.00 7.51
CA PHE A 230 -17.15 -7.86 6.33
C PHE A 230 -17.35 -9.33 6.73
N LEU A 231 -16.63 -9.81 7.75
CA LEU A 231 -16.78 -11.17 8.26
C LEU A 231 -18.14 -11.38 8.93
N LEU A 232 -18.67 -10.37 9.61
CA LEU A 232 -19.97 -10.42 10.25
C LEU A 232 -21.14 -10.34 9.25
N THR A 233 -20.89 -9.93 8.01
CA THR A 233 -21.93 -9.81 6.99
C THR A 233 -22.45 -11.20 6.55
N PRO A 234 -23.78 -11.43 6.58
CA PRO A 234 -24.38 -12.71 6.19
C PRO A 234 -24.06 -13.13 4.74
N ASP A 235 -23.97 -14.44 4.49
CA ASP A 235 -23.75 -15.00 3.14
C ASP A 235 -24.78 -14.49 2.12
N ALA A 236 -26.05 -14.35 2.53
CA ALA A 236 -27.13 -13.91 1.66
C ALA A 236 -26.86 -12.51 1.08
N LYS A 237 -26.31 -11.59 1.88
CA LYS A 237 -25.97 -10.24 1.42
C LYS A 237 -24.78 -10.23 0.47
N TRP A 238 -23.77 -11.06 0.72
CA TRP A 238 -22.67 -11.22 -0.24
C TRP A 238 -23.14 -11.78 -1.58
N ILE A 239 -24.04 -12.76 -1.57
CA ILE A 239 -24.61 -13.32 -2.81
C ILE A 239 -25.45 -12.26 -3.54
N GLU A 240 -26.22 -11.45 -2.82
CA GLU A 240 -27.00 -10.33 -3.37
C GLU A 240 -26.12 -9.30 -4.08
N TRP A 241 -24.99 -8.90 -3.48
CA TRP A 241 -24.14 -7.84 -4.02
C TRP A 241 -23.10 -8.31 -5.03
N GLU A 242 -22.57 -9.53 -4.85
CA GLU A 242 -21.42 -10.03 -5.60
C GLU A 242 -21.72 -11.29 -6.41
N GLY A 243 -22.93 -11.86 -6.29
CA GLY A 243 -23.31 -13.12 -6.93
C GLY A 243 -22.61 -14.36 -6.35
N LYS A 244 -21.84 -14.23 -5.26
CA LYS A 244 -21.05 -15.32 -4.67
C LYS A 244 -20.83 -15.14 -3.18
N LYS A 245 -20.51 -16.24 -2.49
CA LYS A 245 -20.07 -16.22 -1.09
C LYS A 245 -18.69 -15.54 -0.96
N PRO A 246 -18.43 -14.86 0.16
CA PRO A 246 -17.15 -14.17 0.36
C PRO A 246 -16.04 -15.18 0.66
N ALA A 247 -14.84 -14.92 0.14
CA ALA A 247 -13.63 -15.62 0.56
C ALA A 247 -13.15 -15.08 1.92
N ARG A 248 -13.74 -15.55 3.02
CA ARG A 248 -13.49 -15.00 4.37
C ARG A 248 -12.03 -15.01 4.80
N ALA A 249 -11.28 -16.04 4.42
CA ALA A 249 -9.85 -16.11 4.65
C ALA A 249 -9.08 -14.96 3.96
N SER A 250 -9.52 -14.50 2.79
CA SER A 250 -8.88 -13.36 2.11
C SER A 250 -9.20 -12.04 2.81
N VAL A 251 -10.41 -11.89 3.37
CA VAL A 251 -10.80 -10.74 4.20
C VAL A 251 -9.86 -10.60 5.39
N TYR A 252 -9.54 -11.69 6.09
CA TYR A 252 -8.55 -11.70 7.18
C TYR A 252 -7.13 -11.39 6.67
N SER A 253 -6.73 -11.97 5.55
CA SER A 253 -5.35 -11.96 5.09
C SER A 253 -4.88 -10.62 4.52
N SER A 254 -5.79 -9.77 4.02
CA SER A 254 -5.41 -8.57 3.28
C SER A 254 -6.27 -7.35 3.62
N LYS A 255 -5.74 -6.49 4.50
CA LYS A 255 -6.35 -5.20 4.87
C LYS A 255 -6.56 -4.28 3.65
N SER A 256 -5.61 -4.27 2.70
CA SER A 256 -5.74 -3.46 1.47
C SER A 256 -6.86 -3.95 0.56
N SER A 257 -7.05 -5.28 0.44
CA SER A 257 -8.16 -5.82 -0.36
C SER A 257 -9.53 -5.41 0.19
N VAL A 258 -9.65 -5.37 1.52
CA VAL A 258 -10.87 -4.97 2.21
C VAL A 258 -11.15 -3.48 2.00
N LEU A 259 -10.13 -2.61 2.14
CA LEU A 259 -10.29 -1.19 1.84
C LEU A 259 -10.67 -0.95 0.39
N LYS A 260 -9.99 -1.62 -0.56
CA LYS A 260 -10.32 -1.52 -1.99
C LYS A 260 -11.77 -1.91 -2.24
N LYS A 261 -12.25 -2.99 -1.60
CA LYS A 261 -13.63 -3.45 -1.76
C LYS A 261 -14.64 -2.49 -1.13
N PHE A 262 -14.32 -1.88 0.02
CA PHE A 262 -15.16 -0.85 0.61
C PHE A 262 -15.22 0.41 -0.26
N ASN A 263 -14.12 0.80 -0.90
CA ASN A 263 -14.11 1.90 -1.87
C ASN A 263 -14.98 1.57 -3.10
N ASP A 264 -14.91 0.35 -3.61
CA ASP A 264 -15.78 -0.12 -4.69
C ASP A 264 -17.27 -0.03 -4.29
N PHE A 265 -17.63 -0.42 -3.06
CA PHE A 265 -18.99 -0.20 -2.55
C PHE A 265 -19.34 1.29 -2.43
N HIS A 266 -18.40 2.14 -2.03
CA HIS A 266 -18.61 3.58 -1.97
C HIS A 266 -18.99 4.19 -3.33
N GLU A 267 -18.30 3.75 -4.38
CA GLU A 267 -18.50 4.26 -5.74
C GLU A 267 -19.70 3.59 -6.43
N ASN A 268 -19.84 2.27 -6.29
CA ASN A 268 -20.68 1.46 -7.18
C ASN A 268 -21.85 0.76 -6.47
N ASN A 269 -21.83 0.58 -5.14
CA ASN A 269 -22.89 -0.12 -4.41
C ASN A 269 -23.19 0.52 -3.04
N LYS A 270 -23.96 1.61 -3.09
CA LYS A 270 -24.32 2.42 -1.91
C LYS A 270 -25.10 1.63 -0.85
N GLU A 271 -25.88 0.62 -1.25
CA GLU A 271 -26.60 -0.23 -0.30
C GLU A 271 -25.63 -1.09 0.51
N ALA A 272 -24.69 -1.77 -0.16
CA ALA A 272 -23.65 -2.54 0.49
C ALA A 272 -22.80 -1.67 1.43
N LYS A 273 -22.37 -0.48 0.98
CA LYS A 273 -21.67 0.49 1.83
C LYS A 273 -22.47 0.81 3.09
N LYS A 274 -23.74 1.20 2.95
CA LYS A 274 -24.60 1.57 4.08
C LYS A 274 -24.84 0.40 5.03
N PHE A 275 -24.93 -0.82 4.53
CA PHE A 275 -25.02 -2.03 5.37
C PHE A 275 -23.75 -2.20 6.20
N ILE A 276 -22.57 -2.20 5.55
CA ILE A 276 -21.28 -2.34 6.21
C ILE A 276 -21.09 -1.28 7.29
N GLU A 277 -21.45 -0.03 6.99
CA GLU A 277 -21.38 1.09 7.92
C GLU A 277 -22.22 0.87 9.17
N LYS A 278 -23.47 0.44 9.01
CA LYS A 278 -24.35 0.18 10.14
C LYS A 278 -23.89 -1.01 10.97
N ILE A 279 -23.54 -2.12 10.32
CA ILE A 279 -23.12 -3.33 11.04
C ILE A 279 -21.73 -3.17 11.68
N SER A 280 -20.95 -2.17 11.27
CA SER A 280 -19.63 -1.88 11.85
C SER A 280 -19.70 -1.57 13.36
N VAL A 281 -20.77 -0.93 13.82
CA VAL A 281 -20.97 -0.60 15.24
C VAL A 281 -21.05 -1.88 16.07
N GLU A 282 -21.87 -2.84 15.63
CA GLU A 282 -22.01 -4.15 16.26
C GLU A 282 -20.70 -4.95 16.13
N ALA A 283 -20.08 -4.94 14.94
CA ALA A 283 -18.82 -5.61 14.68
C ALA A 283 -17.70 -5.15 15.64
N LYS A 284 -17.56 -3.85 15.86
CA LYS A 284 -16.58 -3.27 16.79
C LYS A 284 -16.86 -3.71 18.23
N SER A 285 -18.12 -3.64 18.65
CA SER A 285 -18.56 -4.09 19.99
C SER A 285 -18.20 -5.56 20.22
N LEU A 286 -18.52 -6.43 19.27
CA LEU A 286 -18.19 -7.86 19.33
C LEU A 286 -16.69 -8.11 19.37
N TYR A 287 -15.91 -7.39 18.57
CA TYR A 287 -14.46 -7.52 18.58
C TYR A 287 -13.88 -7.22 19.97
N HIS A 288 -14.30 -6.12 20.60
CA HIS A 288 -13.88 -5.81 21.97
C HIS A 288 -14.39 -6.80 23.01
N LYS A 289 -15.63 -7.29 22.86
CA LYS A 289 -16.21 -8.34 23.72
C LYS A 289 -15.36 -9.61 23.67
N PHE A 290 -15.03 -10.11 22.49
CA PHE A 290 -14.24 -11.33 22.33
C PHE A 290 -12.76 -11.17 22.69
N GLN A 291 -12.19 -9.97 22.57
CA GLN A 291 -10.86 -9.71 23.09
C GLN A 291 -10.74 -9.97 24.59
N LYS A 292 -11.81 -9.73 25.37
CA LYS A 292 -11.86 -9.82 26.83
C LYS A 292 -12.75 -10.95 27.34
N THR A 293 -13.07 -11.92 26.49
CA THR A 293 -14.07 -12.94 26.82
C THR A 293 -13.55 -13.94 27.86
N THR A 294 -14.44 -14.39 28.74
CA THR A 294 -14.18 -15.48 29.69
C THR A 294 -14.51 -16.85 29.11
N LEU A 295 -15.01 -16.94 27.87
CA LEU A 295 -15.37 -18.22 27.24
C LEU A 295 -14.19 -19.18 27.10
N PHE A 296 -12.95 -18.67 27.06
CA PHE A 296 -11.73 -19.47 27.04
C PHE A 296 -11.21 -19.83 28.43
N LYS A 297 -11.88 -19.40 29.52
CA LYS A 297 -11.48 -19.74 30.89
C LYS A 297 -11.64 -21.25 31.12
N GLY A 298 -10.52 -21.95 31.30
CA GLY A 298 -10.44 -23.41 31.32
C GLY A 298 -9.77 -23.99 30.07
N MET A 299 -9.97 -23.36 28.91
CA MET A 299 -9.32 -23.71 27.64
C MET A 299 -7.90 -23.18 27.50
N LEU A 300 -7.53 -22.15 28.28
CA LEU A 300 -6.20 -21.53 28.22
C LEU A 300 -5.04 -22.53 28.38
N LYS A 301 -5.26 -23.63 29.12
CA LYS A 301 -4.26 -24.70 29.29
C LYS A 301 -4.10 -25.58 28.05
N GLN A 302 -5.13 -25.65 27.21
CA GLN A 302 -5.18 -26.50 26.02
C GLN A 302 -4.79 -25.73 24.75
N ILE A 303 -5.13 -24.44 24.67
CA ILE A 303 -4.71 -23.59 23.55
C ILE A 303 -3.26 -23.11 23.74
N LYS A 304 -2.55 -22.92 22.63
CA LYS A 304 -1.14 -22.54 22.63
C LYS A 304 -0.94 -21.12 23.16
N SER A 305 0.23 -20.85 23.77
CA SER A 305 0.58 -19.55 24.38
C SER A 305 0.59 -18.38 23.38
N ASP A 306 0.70 -18.65 22.09
CA ASP A 306 0.58 -17.64 21.03
C ASP A 306 -0.88 -17.25 20.72
N SER A 307 -1.88 -17.89 21.34
CA SER A 307 -3.32 -17.62 21.12
C SER A 307 -3.82 -16.33 21.76
N TYR A 308 -3.09 -15.82 22.75
CA TYR A 308 -3.48 -14.65 23.54
C TYR A 308 -2.26 -13.83 23.98
N THR A 309 -2.53 -12.65 24.51
CA THR A 309 -1.54 -11.81 25.21
C THR A 309 -1.93 -11.77 26.67
N LEU A 310 -1.02 -12.16 27.57
CA LEU A 310 -1.22 -12.00 29.01
C LEU A 310 -1.17 -10.51 29.38
N LEU A 311 -2.11 -10.10 30.21
CA LEU A 311 -2.19 -8.78 30.82
C LEU A 311 -1.94 -8.93 32.34
N PRO A 312 -1.71 -7.83 33.06
CA PRO A 312 -1.70 -7.86 34.53
C PRO A 312 -3.00 -8.48 35.11
N ASP A 313 -2.92 -9.00 36.33
CA ASP A 313 -4.03 -9.62 37.08
C ASP A 313 -4.60 -10.92 36.46
N ASP A 314 -3.77 -11.75 35.83
CA ASP A 314 -4.19 -12.99 35.14
C ASP A 314 -5.27 -12.78 34.06
N LYS A 315 -5.42 -11.55 33.58
CA LYS A 315 -6.27 -11.23 32.43
C LYS A 315 -5.53 -11.60 31.15
N PHE A 316 -6.29 -11.87 30.09
CA PHE A 316 -5.72 -12.11 28.77
C PHE A 316 -6.51 -11.36 27.69
N LYS A 317 -5.81 -11.09 26.58
CA LYS A 317 -6.38 -10.54 25.36
C LYS A 317 -6.27 -11.57 24.25
N LEU A 318 -7.40 -12.06 23.76
CA LEU A 318 -7.42 -13.04 22.68
C LEU A 318 -6.89 -12.42 21.38
N LYS A 319 -6.16 -13.20 20.56
CA LYS A 319 -5.64 -12.73 19.26
C LYS A 319 -6.65 -12.91 18.13
N ASP A 320 -6.45 -12.13 17.06
CA ASP A 320 -7.31 -12.07 15.87
C ASP A 320 -7.58 -13.44 15.25
N GLY A 321 -6.59 -14.34 15.27
CA GLY A 321 -6.70 -15.68 14.72
C GLY A 321 -7.83 -16.50 15.33
N TRP A 322 -8.27 -16.19 16.56
CA TRP A 322 -9.47 -16.77 17.16
C TRP A 322 -10.70 -15.89 16.96
N ILE A 323 -10.55 -14.58 17.19
CA ILE A 323 -11.68 -13.64 17.22
C ILE A 323 -12.40 -13.59 15.86
N LEU A 324 -11.65 -13.53 14.75
CA LEU A 324 -12.24 -13.29 13.43
C LEU A 324 -13.04 -14.50 12.91
N PRO A 325 -12.59 -15.76 13.06
CA PRO A 325 -13.43 -16.93 12.84
C PRO A 325 -14.71 -16.98 13.68
N ILE A 326 -14.63 -16.63 14.97
CA ILE A 326 -15.80 -16.58 15.86
C ILE A 326 -16.80 -15.54 15.34
N ILE A 327 -16.35 -14.31 15.09
CA ILE A 327 -17.22 -13.24 14.57
C ILE A 327 -17.81 -13.62 13.22
N SER A 328 -17.02 -14.25 12.35
CA SER A 328 -17.55 -14.73 11.09
C SER A 328 -18.66 -15.77 11.26
N SER A 329 -18.59 -16.62 12.28
CA SER A 329 -19.62 -17.61 12.56
C SER A 329 -20.90 -16.95 13.04
N LEU A 330 -20.78 -15.80 13.71
CA LEU A 330 -21.91 -14.98 14.15
C LEU A 330 -22.70 -14.33 13.01
N SER A 331 -22.20 -14.36 11.76
CA SER A 331 -22.97 -13.87 10.61
C SER A 331 -24.28 -14.65 10.37
N ASN A 332 -24.40 -15.88 10.90
CA ASN A 332 -25.63 -16.67 10.86
C ASN A 332 -26.72 -16.16 11.82
N PHE A 333 -26.36 -15.30 12.77
CA PHE A 333 -27.26 -14.79 13.82
C PHE A 333 -27.52 -13.29 13.67
N VAL A 334 -27.18 -12.69 12.53
CA VAL A 334 -27.44 -11.27 12.28
C VAL A 334 -28.89 -11.08 11.84
N ASP A 335 -29.62 -10.24 12.56
CA ASP A 335 -30.88 -9.69 12.07
C ASP A 335 -30.58 -8.53 11.11
N ILE A 336 -30.84 -8.75 9.83
CA ILE A 336 -30.61 -7.80 8.74
C ILE A 336 -31.42 -6.51 8.91
N LYS A 337 -32.55 -6.53 9.63
CA LYS A 337 -33.38 -5.33 9.83
C LYS A 337 -32.77 -4.43 10.89
N SER A 338 -32.44 -4.99 12.06
CA SER A 338 -31.87 -4.22 13.17
C SER A 338 -30.36 -4.00 13.07
N MET A 339 -29.66 -4.75 12.20
CA MET A 339 -28.19 -4.80 12.11
C MET A 339 -27.52 -5.25 13.41
N LYS A 340 -28.23 -6.05 14.21
CA LYS A 340 -27.75 -6.60 15.47
C LYS A 340 -27.52 -8.10 15.36
N VAL A 341 -26.60 -8.60 16.18
CA VAL A 341 -26.43 -10.05 16.36
C VAL A 341 -27.35 -10.53 17.46
N GLU A 342 -28.23 -11.46 17.12
CA GLU A 342 -28.99 -12.27 18.08
C GLU A 342 -28.03 -13.25 18.76
N MET A 343 -27.35 -12.74 19.80
CA MET A 343 -26.26 -13.45 20.45
C MET A 343 -26.71 -14.85 20.91
N PRO A 344 -26.08 -15.94 20.41
CA PRO A 344 -26.42 -17.28 20.85
C PRO A 344 -25.96 -17.50 22.29
N SER A 345 -26.46 -18.56 22.93
CA SER A 345 -26.07 -18.90 24.31
C SER A 345 -24.56 -19.18 24.42
N ASP A 346 -24.00 -19.03 25.61
CA ASP A 346 -22.59 -19.33 25.87
C ASP A 346 -22.24 -20.79 25.52
N ASP A 347 -23.18 -21.72 25.65
CA ASP A 347 -23.00 -23.12 25.24
C ASP A 347 -22.79 -23.24 23.73
N VAL A 348 -23.58 -22.54 22.91
CA VAL A 348 -23.41 -22.50 21.45
C VAL A 348 -22.11 -21.80 21.07
N LEU A 349 -21.74 -20.72 21.76
CA LEU A 349 -20.46 -20.03 21.53
C LEU A 349 -19.26 -20.93 21.84
N ARG A 350 -19.31 -21.71 22.92
CA ARG A 350 -18.29 -22.72 23.24
C ARG A 350 -18.23 -23.82 22.19
N GLY A 351 -19.39 -24.24 21.70
CA GLY A 351 -19.51 -25.15 20.55
C GLY A 351 -18.83 -24.63 19.29
N ILE A 352 -19.05 -23.37 18.94
CA ILE A 352 -18.38 -22.71 17.81
C ILE A 352 -16.86 -22.77 18.00
N ILE A 353 -16.37 -22.46 19.20
CA ILE A 353 -14.94 -22.51 19.51
C ILE A 353 -14.40 -23.95 19.42
N ALA A 354 -15.17 -24.95 19.86
CA ALA A 354 -14.79 -26.37 19.76
C ALA A 354 -14.65 -26.82 18.31
N VAL A 355 -15.59 -26.45 17.44
CA VAL A 355 -15.52 -26.76 16.01
C VAL A 355 -14.31 -26.09 15.35
N ILE A 356 -14.01 -24.84 15.70
CA ILE A 356 -12.78 -24.17 15.22
C ILE A 356 -11.55 -24.96 15.67
N TYR A 357 -11.51 -25.34 16.95
CA TYR A 357 -10.36 -26.03 17.54
C TYR A 357 -10.09 -27.40 16.92
N GLU A 358 -11.11 -28.25 16.87
CA GLU A 358 -11.01 -29.66 16.47
C GLU A 358 -10.99 -29.84 14.94
N HIS A 359 -11.78 -29.05 14.21
CA HIS A 359 -12.06 -29.29 12.79
C HIS A 359 -11.43 -28.26 11.85
N SER A 360 -10.71 -27.27 12.36
CA SER A 360 -10.03 -26.25 11.54
C SER A 360 -8.49 -26.22 11.70
N ASP A 361 -7.88 -27.36 12.05
CA ASP A 361 -6.43 -27.55 12.28
C ASP A 361 -5.82 -26.81 13.48
N TYR A 362 -6.63 -26.15 14.33
CA TYR A 362 -6.12 -25.37 15.47
C TYR A 362 -5.41 -26.23 16.52
N ILE A 363 -5.78 -27.50 16.67
CA ILE A 363 -5.07 -28.46 17.51
C ILE A 363 -3.61 -28.66 17.07
N ASN A 364 -3.35 -28.71 15.76
CA ASN A 364 -2.05 -29.09 15.21
C ASN A 364 -1.14 -27.88 14.93
N GLU A 365 -1.69 -26.71 14.64
CA GLU A 365 -0.91 -25.56 14.16
C GLU A 365 -0.37 -24.69 15.30
N LYS A 366 0.88 -24.24 15.19
CA LYS A 366 1.60 -23.46 16.21
C LYS A 366 1.36 -21.96 16.12
N ASN A 367 0.88 -21.46 14.97
CA ASN A 367 0.63 -20.04 14.76
C ASN A 367 -0.83 -19.78 14.35
N ILE A 368 -1.64 -19.35 15.32
CA ILE A 368 -3.05 -19.03 15.13
C ILE A 368 -3.31 -17.95 14.07
N GLN A 369 -2.37 -17.03 13.85
CA GLN A 369 -2.52 -15.98 12.85
C GLN A 369 -2.34 -16.52 11.43
N THR A 370 -1.65 -17.65 11.28
CA THR A 370 -1.56 -18.36 9.99
C THR A 370 -2.83 -19.15 9.71
N LEU A 371 -3.46 -19.72 10.74
CA LEU A 371 -4.72 -20.45 10.61
C LEU A 371 -5.88 -19.60 10.15
N ALA A 372 -6.02 -18.39 10.65
CA ALA A 372 -7.06 -17.49 10.17
C ALA A 372 -6.88 -17.05 8.71
N LYS A 373 -5.77 -17.44 8.05
CA LYS A 373 -5.60 -17.32 6.58
C LYS A 373 -6.09 -18.55 5.82
N LYS A 374 -6.42 -19.66 6.49
CA LYS A 374 -7.00 -20.87 5.89
C LYS A 374 -8.52 -20.70 5.75
N SER A 375 -9.09 -21.21 4.65
CA SER A 375 -10.54 -21.19 4.44
C SER A 375 -11.28 -22.06 5.45
N SER A 376 -10.70 -23.19 5.87
CA SER A 376 -11.30 -24.15 6.81
C SER A 376 -11.73 -23.50 8.12
N SER A 377 -10.92 -22.55 8.63
CA SER A 377 -11.18 -21.75 9.83
C SER A 377 -12.51 -21.00 9.82
N TYR A 378 -13.11 -20.80 8.64
CA TYR A 378 -14.39 -20.12 8.48
C TYR A 378 -15.47 -21.05 7.94
N THR A 379 -15.16 -21.83 6.91
CA THR A 379 -16.17 -22.59 6.17
C THR A 379 -16.71 -23.75 6.99
N VAL A 380 -15.85 -24.45 7.73
CA VAL A 380 -16.24 -25.63 8.52
C VAL A 380 -17.28 -25.24 9.57
N VAL A 381 -17.02 -24.20 10.35
CA VAL A 381 -17.94 -23.76 11.41
C VAL A 381 -19.29 -23.31 10.85
N LEU A 382 -19.27 -22.55 9.75
CA LEU A 382 -20.49 -22.10 9.08
C LEU A 382 -21.30 -23.25 8.51
N GLU A 383 -20.66 -24.32 8.05
CA GLU A 383 -21.32 -25.53 7.58
C GLU A 383 -21.96 -26.29 8.75
N PHE A 384 -21.21 -26.51 9.84
CA PHE A 384 -21.73 -27.14 11.05
C PHE A 384 -22.93 -26.40 11.64
N LEU A 385 -22.90 -25.06 11.67
CA LEU A 385 -24.05 -24.27 12.13
C LEU A 385 -25.31 -24.45 11.28
N LYS A 386 -25.15 -24.79 9.99
CA LYS A 386 -26.27 -25.00 9.05
C LYS A 386 -26.79 -26.44 9.07
N THR A 387 -25.89 -27.42 9.15
CA THR A 387 -26.23 -28.85 8.98
C THR A 387 -26.29 -29.62 10.29
N ASN A 388 -25.66 -29.13 11.36
CA ASN A 388 -25.49 -29.86 12.60
C ASN A 388 -25.49 -28.92 13.83
N TYR A 389 -26.50 -28.05 13.91
CA TYR A 389 -26.64 -27.10 15.02
C TYR A 389 -26.67 -27.78 16.39
N ASP A 390 -27.27 -28.96 16.48
CA ASP A 390 -27.31 -29.77 17.70
C ASP A 390 -25.91 -30.19 18.16
N PHE A 391 -25.03 -30.57 17.22
CA PHE A 391 -23.63 -30.85 17.55
C PHE A 391 -22.93 -29.61 18.08
N VAL A 392 -23.11 -28.46 17.43
CA VAL A 392 -22.51 -27.20 17.91
C VAL A 392 -23.03 -26.86 19.30
N SER A 393 -24.34 -26.90 19.53
CA SER A 393 -24.92 -26.55 20.84
C SER A 393 -24.54 -27.51 21.98
N LYS A 394 -24.15 -28.75 21.66
CA LYS A 394 -23.70 -29.77 22.62
C LYS A 394 -22.16 -29.89 22.71
N GLY A 395 -21.41 -29.31 21.79
CA GLY A 395 -19.94 -29.42 21.64
C GLY A 395 -19.10 -28.83 22.79
N LYS A 396 -19.71 -28.42 23.90
CA LYS A 396 -18.98 -27.92 25.09
C LYS A 396 -18.13 -28.97 25.79
N GLU A 397 -18.33 -30.25 25.47
CA GLU A 397 -17.64 -31.37 26.13
C GLU A 397 -16.19 -31.53 25.68
N THR A 398 -15.82 -31.01 24.51
CA THR A 398 -14.44 -30.96 24.00
C THR A 398 -13.44 -30.34 24.99
N PHE A 399 -13.89 -29.44 25.86
CA PHE A 399 -13.04 -28.68 26.78
C PHE A 399 -13.33 -28.90 28.27
N LYS A 400 -14.11 -29.94 28.61
CA LYS A 400 -14.18 -30.44 30.00
C LYS A 400 -12.93 -31.24 30.30
#